data_AF-A0A3P6T3L3-F1
#
_entry.id   AF-A0A3P6T3L3-F1
#
_cell.length_a   1.000
_cell.length_b   1.000
_cell.length_c   1.000
_cell.angle_alpha   90.00
_cell.angle_beta   90.00
_cell.angle_gamma   90.00
#
_symmetry.space_group_name_H-M   'P 1'
#
loop_
_entity.id
_entity.type
_entity.pdbx_description
1 polymer ?
#
loop_
_entity_poly.entity_id
_entity_poly.type
_entity_poly.pdbx_seq_one_letter_code
_entity_poly.pdbx_strand_id
1 'polypeptide(L)'
;MLVALKSYRNTVPVPRHWNAKRKYLSGKRGFERPPFELPDFIKRTGIQDMREALWEKEESQNLKSKMRERARPKLGKIDIDYQKLHDAFFKWQTKPPMTSMGELYYEGKVVVEKV
;
A
#
# COMPACT_ATOMS: atom_id res chain seq x y z
N MET A 1 12.85 19.29 -35.97
CA MET A 1 13.56 18.41 -35.01
C MET A 1 12.68 18.00 -33.82
N LEU A 2 12.10 18.91 -33.03
CA LEU A 2 11.28 18.56 -31.85
C LEU A 2 10.05 17.68 -32.16
N VAL A 3 9.30 18.00 -33.22
CA VAL A 3 8.10 17.23 -33.61
C VAL A 3 8.46 15.80 -33.98
N ALA A 4 9.57 15.60 -34.69
CA ALA A 4 10.06 14.28 -35.09
C ALA A 4 10.41 13.40 -33.87
N LEU A 5 10.96 13.99 -32.80
CA LEU A 5 11.22 13.29 -31.55
C LEU A 5 9.95 12.94 -30.77
N LYS A 6 8.90 13.77 -30.86
CA LYS A 6 7.60 13.50 -30.21
C LYS A 6 6.77 12.45 -30.93
N SER A 7 6.97 12.28 -32.24
CA SER A 7 6.25 11.31 -33.06
C SER A 7 7.02 10.00 -33.25
N TYR A 8 8.19 9.85 -32.62
CA TYR A 8 9.00 8.65 -32.74
C TYR A 8 8.35 7.48 -31.99
N ARG A 9 8.55 6.25 -32.47
CA ARG A 9 7.91 5.07 -31.89
C ARG A 9 8.40 4.83 -30.45
N ASN A 10 7.48 4.49 -29.56
CA ASN A 10 7.72 4.19 -28.14
C ASN A 10 8.24 5.38 -27.31
N THR A 11 8.08 6.62 -27.77
CA THR A 11 8.42 7.80 -26.95
C THR A 11 7.34 8.12 -25.94
N VAL A 12 7.75 8.35 -24.69
CA VAL A 12 6.85 8.78 -23.62
C VAL A 12 6.69 10.30 -23.65
N PRO A 13 5.46 10.84 -23.67
CA PRO A 13 5.25 12.28 -23.72
C PRO A 13 5.65 12.96 -22.41
N VAL A 14 5.93 14.26 -22.50
CA VAL A 14 6.25 15.10 -21.33
C VAL A 14 5.04 15.11 -20.36
N PRO A 15 5.26 14.92 -19.04
CA PRO A 15 4.20 14.92 -18.03
C PRO A 15 3.34 16.20 -18.07
N ARG A 16 2.01 16.07 -17.98
CA ARG A 16 1.04 17.19 -18.14
C ARG A 16 1.24 18.36 -17.17
N HIS A 17 1.82 18.11 -16.00
CA HIS A 17 1.97 19.10 -14.93
C HIS A 17 3.20 20.01 -15.09
N TRP A 18 3.99 19.86 -16.15
CA TRP A 18 5.23 20.64 -16.35
C TRP A 18 5.01 22.16 -16.38
N ASN A 19 3.86 22.62 -16.87
CA ASN A 19 3.45 24.04 -16.92
C ASN A 19 2.36 24.36 -15.88
N ALA A 20 2.17 23.51 -14.86
CA ALA A 20 1.21 23.77 -13.81
C ALA A 20 1.78 24.79 -12.81
N LYS A 21 0.98 25.81 -12.44
CA LYS A 21 1.34 26.75 -11.37
C LYS A 21 1.39 26.10 -9.98
N ARG A 22 0.70 24.96 -9.81
CA ARG A 22 0.62 24.20 -8.55
C ARG A 22 1.70 23.13 -8.54
N LYS A 23 2.25 22.83 -7.36
CA LYS A 23 3.13 21.67 -7.16
C LYS A 23 2.37 20.39 -7.54
N TYR A 24 3.04 19.46 -8.21
CA TYR A 24 2.46 18.31 -8.90
C TYR A 24 1.38 17.51 -8.14
N LEU A 25 1.54 17.30 -6.82
CA LEU A 25 0.61 16.51 -5.98
C LEU A 25 -0.19 17.36 -4.99
N SER A 26 -0.25 18.68 -5.21
CA SER A 26 -0.86 19.62 -4.27
C SER A 26 -2.34 19.90 -4.55
N GLY A 27 -2.90 19.32 -5.61
CA GLY A 27 -4.32 19.38 -5.96
C GLY A 27 -5.21 18.60 -4.99
N LYS A 28 -4.72 17.47 -4.46
CA LYS A 28 -5.44 16.58 -3.52
C LYS A 28 -5.41 17.02 -2.06
N ARG A 29 -5.27 18.32 -1.77
CA ARG A 29 -5.32 18.82 -0.39
C ARG A 29 -6.75 18.67 0.14
N GLY A 30 -6.98 17.77 1.08
CA GLY A 30 -8.29 17.47 1.67
C GLY A 30 -8.94 16.16 1.22
N PHE A 31 -8.31 15.40 0.30
CA PHE A 31 -8.74 14.04 -0.02
C PHE A 31 -8.05 13.05 0.93
N GLU A 32 -8.81 12.38 1.77
CA GLU A 32 -8.29 11.33 2.64
C GLU A 32 -8.07 10.06 1.81
N ARG A 33 -6.80 9.66 1.68
CA ARG A 33 -6.46 8.40 1.01
C ARG A 33 -6.82 7.27 1.97
N PRO A 34 -7.59 6.24 1.54
CA PRO A 34 -7.84 5.10 2.39
C PRO A 34 -6.51 4.43 2.79
N PRO A 35 -6.46 3.78 3.96
CA PRO A 35 -5.31 3.01 4.39
C PRO A 35 -4.88 1.98 3.34
N PHE A 36 -3.65 1.49 3.47
CA PHE A 36 -3.15 0.47 2.56
C PHE A 36 -3.98 -0.81 2.68
N GLU A 37 -4.47 -1.30 1.56
CA GLU A 37 -5.21 -2.54 1.49
C GLU A 37 -4.27 -3.70 1.15
N LEU A 38 -4.19 -4.69 2.04
CA LEU A 38 -3.39 -5.88 1.84
C LEU A 38 -3.95 -6.72 0.67
N PRO A 39 -3.09 -7.34 -0.17
CA PRO A 39 -3.55 -8.28 -1.19
C PRO A 39 -4.32 -9.46 -0.58
N ASP A 40 -5.31 -9.97 -1.31
CA ASP A 40 -6.24 -11.00 -0.80
C ASP A 40 -5.55 -12.25 -0.27
N PHE A 41 -4.49 -12.72 -0.94
CA PHE A 41 -3.73 -13.90 -0.50
C PHE A 41 -3.01 -13.68 0.84
N ILE A 42 -2.61 -12.44 1.16
CA ILE A 42 -2.05 -12.09 2.48
C ILE A 42 -3.17 -11.88 3.49
N LYS A 43 -4.28 -11.22 3.13
CA LYS A 43 -5.42 -11.06 4.03
C LYS A 43 -5.97 -12.40 4.54
N ARG A 44 -6.04 -13.42 3.67
CA ARG A 44 -6.47 -14.78 4.01
C ARG A 44 -5.60 -15.47 5.08
N THR A 45 -4.37 -14.99 5.32
CA THR A 45 -3.55 -15.50 6.43
C THR A 45 -4.17 -15.16 7.79
N GLY A 46 -5.01 -14.12 7.88
CA GLY A 46 -5.60 -13.60 9.11
C GLY A 46 -4.66 -12.66 9.89
N ILE A 47 -3.51 -12.30 9.30
CA ILE A 47 -2.51 -11.44 9.95
C ILE A 47 -3.04 -10.03 10.26
N GLN A 48 -3.97 -9.52 9.43
CA GLN A 48 -4.54 -8.20 9.60
C GLN A 48 -5.33 -8.13 10.92
N ASP A 49 -6.31 -9.02 11.07
CA ASP A 49 -7.18 -9.09 12.25
C ASP A 49 -6.39 -9.38 13.53
N MET A 50 -5.39 -10.28 13.46
CA MET A 50 -4.54 -10.60 14.62
C MET A 50 -3.71 -9.40 15.09
N ARG A 51 -3.19 -8.59 14.15
CA ARG A 51 -2.44 -7.37 14.49
C ARG A 51 -3.34 -6.26 15.00
N GLU A 52 -4.53 -6.11 14.41
CA GLU A 52 -5.52 -5.12 14.84
C GLU A 52 -5.98 -5.38 16.27
N ALA A 53 -6.34 -6.62 16.61
CA ALA A 53 -6.71 -7.00 17.97
C ALA A 53 -5.58 -6.77 19.00
N LEU A 54 -4.31 -6.90 18.59
CA LEU A 54 -3.17 -6.58 19.45
C LEU A 54 -2.99 -5.09 19.66
N TRP A 55 -3.19 -4.28 18.62
CA TRP A 55 -3.13 -2.83 18.74
C TRP A 55 -4.25 -2.30 19.65
N GLU A 56 -5.48 -2.79 19.51
CA GLU A 56 -6.59 -2.44 20.41
C GLU A 56 -6.29 -2.82 21.86
N LYS A 57 -5.66 -3.99 22.07
CA LYS A 57 -5.23 -4.44 23.40
C LYS A 57 -4.10 -3.57 23.96
N GLU A 58 -3.16 -3.13 23.13
CA GLU A 58 -2.08 -2.24 23.56
C GLU A 58 -2.56 -0.81 23.81
N GLU A 59 -3.58 -0.34 23.09
CA GLU A 59 -4.21 0.96 23.30
C GLU A 59 -5.00 1.00 24.62
N SER A 60 -5.76 -0.06 24.92
CA SER A 60 -6.52 -0.19 26.18
C SER A 60 -5.64 -0.46 27.41
N GLN A 61 -4.36 -0.83 27.22
CA GLN A 61 -3.45 -1.09 28.33
C GLN A 61 -2.94 0.19 29.02
N ASN A 62 -3.15 0.23 30.34
CA ASN A 62 -2.66 1.31 31.18
C ASN A 62 -1.10 1.32 31.31
N LEU A 63 -0.51 2.50 31.58
CA LEU A 63 0.95 2.72 31.60
C LEU A 63 1.69 1.78 32.56
N LYS A 64 1.07 1.46 33.72
CA LYS A 64 1.61 0.49 34.70
C LYS A 64 1.68 -0.93 34.13
N SER A 65 0.71 -1.32 33.29
CA SER A 65 0.70 -2.62 32.61
C SER A 65 1.81 -2.70 31.56
N LYS A 66 1.97 -1.65 30.74
CA LYS A 66 3.05 -1.54 29.74
C LYS A 66 4.44 -1.66 30.38
N MET A 67 4.67 -0.99 31.51
CA MET A 67 5.94 -1.06 32.25
C MET A 67 6.25 -2.46 32.79
N ARG A 68 5.23 -3.18 33.28
CA ARG A 68 5.38 -4.57 33.75
C ARG A 68 5.68 -5.53 32.60
N GLU A 69 4.98 -5.37 31.49
CA GLU A 69 5.13 -6.22 30.31
C GLU A 69 6.51 -6.03 29.63
N ARG A 70 7.08 -4.82 29.71
CA ARG A 70 8.48 -4.57 29.30
C ARG A 70 9.49 -5.35 30.14
N ALA A 71 9.26 -5.49 31.45
CA ALA A 71 10.15 -6.22 32.35
C ALA A 71 9.99 -7.75 32.25
N ARG A 72 8.79 -8.23 31.91
CA ARG A 72 8.46 -9.65 31.74
C ARG A 72 7.56 -9.83 30.51
N PRO A 73 8.13 -9.92 29.30
CA PRO A 73 7.36 -10.03 28.08
C PRO A 73 6.65 -11.38 28.00
N LYS A 74 5.39 -11.37 27.55
CA LYS A 74 4.67 -12.58 27.14
C LYS A 74 5.02 -12.84 25.66
N LEU A 75 5.81 -13.88 25.42
CA LEU A 75 6.18 -14.33 24.07
C LEU A 75 4.97 -15.00 23.38
N GLY A 76 4.99 -15.06 22.05
CA GLY A 76 3.94 -15.75 21.27
C GLY A 76 2.61 -15.00 21.16
N LYS A 77 2.62 -13.65 21.17
CA LYS A 77 1.39 -12.84 21.04
C LYS A 77 0.64 -13.06 19.71
N ILE A 78 1.38 -13.43 18.66
CA ILE A 78 0.85 -13.80 17.35
C ILE A 78 1.41 -15.18 17.07
N ASP A 79 0.53 -16.17 17.00
CA ASP A 79 0.91 -17.52 16.57
C ASP A 79 0.25 -17.80 15.22
N ILE A 80 1.07 -17.91 14.18
CA ILE A 80 0.63 -18.19 12.82
C ILE A 80 1.47 -19.34 12.30
N ASP A 81 0.77 -20.37 11.83
CA ASP A 81 1.40 -21.51 11.19
C ASP A 81 2.24 -21.07 9.99
N TYR A 82 3.53 -21.46 10.02
CA TYR A 82 4.47 -21.20 8.95
C TYR A 82 4.00 -21.79 7.62
N GLN A 83 3.34 -22.95 7.65
CA GLN A 83 2.82 -23.59 6.44
C GLN A 83 1.76 -22.72 5.75
N LYS A 84 0.93 -22.02 6.54
CA LYS A 84 -0.09 -21.10 6.03
C LYS A 84 0.55 -19.88 5.35
N LEU A 85 1.64 -19.36 5.90
CA LEU A 85 2.40 -18.27 5.28
C LEU A 85 3.07 -18.73 3.99
N HIS A 86 3.71 -19.89 4.01
CA HIS A 86 4.32 -20.49 2.83
C HIS A 86 3.28 -20.66 1.70
N ASP A 87 2.14 -21.27 2.00
CA ASP A 87 1.10 -21.50 1.00
C ASP A 87 0.51 -20.19 0.46
N ALA A 88 0.37 -19.15 1.29
CA ALA A 88 -0.09 -17.83 0.84
C ALA A 88 0.85 -17.19 -0.19
N PHE A 89 2.17 -17.30 0.00
CA PHE A 89 3.15 -16.69 -0.91
C PHE A 89 3.50 -17.57 -2.11
N PHE A 90 3.39 -18.89 -2.02
CA PHE A 90 3.85 -19.79 -3.08
C PHE A 90 2.72 -20.51 -3.82
N LYS A 91 1.58 -20.79 -3.19
CA LYS A 91 0.44 -21.47 -3.84
C LYS A 91 -0.64 -20.50 -4.30
N TRP A 92 -0.96 -19.51 -3.48
CA TRP A 92 -2.09 -18.59 -3.71
C TRP A 92 -1.69 -17.22 -4.23
N GLN A 93 -0.43 -17.05 -4.63
CA GLN A 93 0.07 -15.77 -5.12
C GLN A 93 -0.64 -15.34 -6.40
N THR A 94 -1.20 -14.13 -6.38
CA THR A 94 -1.84 -13.52 -7.54
C THR A 94 -0.96 -12.40 -8.09
N LYS A 95 -0.75 -12.40 -9.41
CA LYS A 95 -0.01 -11.31 -10.08
C LYS A 95 -0.82 -10.01 -9.99
N PRO A 96 -0.24 -8.91 -9.47
CA PRO A 96 -0.95 -7.64 -9.40
C PRO A 96 -1.21 -7.08 -10.81
N PRO A 97 -2.23 -6.23 -10.97
CA PRO A 97 -2.40 -5.47 -12.20
C PRO A 97 -1.17 -4.58 -12.42
N MET A 98 -0.55 -4.70 -13.59
CA MET A 98 0.61 -3.90 -13.98
C MET A 98 0.19 -2.92 -15.07
N THR A 99 0.79 -1.73 -15.05
CA THR A 99 0.60 -0.72 -16.10
C THR A 99 1.45 -1.05 -17.32
N SER A 100 0.98 -0.70 -18.50
CA SER A 100 1.73 -0.88 -19.75
C SER A 100 2.84 0.17 -19.92
N MET A 101 3.81 -0.12 -20.80
CA MET A 101 4.89 0.81 -21.11
C MET A 101 4.32 2.11 -21.71
N GLY A 102 4.70 3.26 -21.13
CA GLY A 102 4.29 4.59 -21.61
C GLY A 102 3.10 5.19 -20.85
N GLU A 103 2.46 4.41 -19.98
CA GLU A 103 1.48 4.96 -19.05
C GLU A 103 2.14 5.77 -17.94
N LEU A 104 1.87 7.08 -17.92
CA LEU A 104 2.42 7.98 -16.91
C LEU A 104 1.42 8.25 -15.80
N TYR A 105 1.89 8.27 -14.56
CA TYR A 105 1.09 8.75 -13.44
C TYR A 105 0.81 10.25 -13.60
N TYR A 106 -0.41 10.66 -13.23
CA TYR A 106 -0.80 12.05 -13.08
C TYR A 106 -1.73 12.18 -11.87
N GLU A 107 -1.81 13.38 -11.31
CA GLU A 107 -2.70 13.68 -10.20
C GLU A 107 -4.16 13.39 -10.62
N GLY A 108 -4.75 12.34 -10.05
CA GLY A 108 -6.10 11.85 -10.41
C GLY A 108 -6.14 10.45 -11.03
N LYS A 109 -5.02 9.93 -11.57
CA LYS A 109 -4.98 8.60 -12.22
C LYS A 109 -5.57 7.47 -11.37
N VAL A 110 -5.15 7.38 -10.10
CA VAL A 110 -5.62 6.34 -9.15
C VAL A 110 -7.11 6.44 -8.79
N VAL A 111 -7.75 7.60 -8.98
CA VAL A 111 -9.19 7.77 -8.73
C VAL A 111 -9.98 7.25 -9.93
N VAL A 112 -9.51 7.52 -11.16
CA VAL A 112 -10.18 7.11 -12.40
C VAL A 112 -10.15 5.59 -12.60
N GLU A 113 -9.11 4.91 -12.13
CA GLU A 113 -9.00 3.44 -12.22
C GLU A 113 -9.85 2.69 -11.18
N LYS A 114 -10.44 3.38 -10.19
CA LYS A 114 -11.28 2.78 -9.13
C LYS A 114 -12.77 3.13 -9.24
N VAL A 115 -13.20 3.77 -10.33
CA VAL A 115 -14.62 4.07 -10.64
C VAL A 115 -15.11 3.14 -11.74
#